data_AF-C0SNG5-F1
#
_entry.id   AF-C0SNG5-F1
#
_cell.length_a   1.000
_cell.length_b   1.000
_cell.length_c   1.000
_cell.angle_alpha   90.00
_cell.angle_beta   90.00
_cell.angle_gamma   90.00
#
_symmetry.space_group_name_H-M   'P 1'
#
loop_
_entity.id
_entity.type
_entity.pdbx_description
1 polymer ?
#
loop_
_entity_poly.entity_id
_entity_poly.type
_entity_poly.pdbx_seq_one_letter_code
_entity_poly.pdbx_strand_id
1 'polypeptide(L)'
;LSTQLDVRVYKNGQIHYQEFKRGAVVADLAVIGTTDTTGTTVHFTPDPEIFAETTEFDYKVLAKRIQELAFLNRGLKISITDKRLGMKQEEHFHYEGGIGSYVEFLNDKKDVIFNTPIYTDGELDGVAVEVAMQYTTSYHETVMSFANNIHT
;
A
#
# COMPACT_ATOMS: atom_id res chain seq x y z
N LEU A 1 8.35 7.85 -16.95
CA LEU A 1 9.16 7.68 -15.72
C LEU A 1 9.81 6.29 -15.61
N SER A 2 9.49 5.33 -16.48
CA SER A 2 10.05 3.97 -16.45
C SER A 2 10.77 3.67 -17.76
N THR A 3 11.91 2.99 -17.72
CA THR A 3 12.56 2.48 -18.94
C THR A 3 11.67 1.44 -19.62
N GLN A 4 11.11 0.54 -18.82
CA GLN A 4 10.19 -0.52 -19.22
C GLN A 4 9.03 -0.60 -18.23
N LEU A 5 7.83 -0.89 -18.74
CA LEU A 5 6.65 -1.21 -17.97
C LEU A 5 5.87 -2.30 -18.69
N ASP A 6 5.44 -3.33 -17.96
CA ASP A 6 4.53 -4.35 -18.48
C ASP A 6 3.30 -4.53 -17.58
N VAL A 7 2.16 -4.78 -18.22
CA VAL A 7 0.88 -4.98 -17.55
C VAL A 7 0.30 -6.32 -17.98
N ARG A 8 -0.11 -7.13 -17.00
CA ARG A 8 -0.93 -8.33 -17.21
C ARG A 8 -2.30 -8.11 -16.59
N VAL A 9 -3.36 -8.23 -17.36
CA VAL A 9 -4.75 -8.15 -16.90
C VAL A 9 -5.40 -9.52 -17.01
N TYR A 10 -5.91 -10.02 -15.89
CA TYR A 10 -6.58 -11.30 -15.76
C TYR A 10 -8.08 -11.05 -15.73
N LYS A 11 -8.78 -11.31 -16.84
CA LYS A 11 -10.20 -10.98 -17.00
C LYS A 11 -10.88 -11.92 -17.98
N ASN A 12 -12.13 -12.30 -17.70
CA ASN A 12 -12.96 -13.14 -18.57
C ASN A 12 -12.28 -14.46 -18.99
N GLY A 13 -11.51 -15.07 -18.09
CA GLY A 13 -10.78 -16.31 -18.37
C GLY A 13 -9.50 -16.15 -19.20
N GLN A 14 -9.09 -14.91 -19.50
CA GLN A 14 -7.96 -14.59 -20.38
C GLN A 14 -6.90 -13.74 -19.67
N ILE A 15 -5.64 -13.90 -20.10
CA ILE A 15 -4.52 -13.06 -19.70
C ILE A 15 -4.20 -12.10 -20.84
N HIS A 16 -4.48 -10.81 -20.64
CA HIS A 16 -4.11 -9.76 -21.56
C HIS A 16 -2.76 -9.17 -21.17
N TYR A 17 -1.88 -8.89 -22.13
CA TYR A 17 -0.54 -8.35 -21.91
C TYR A 17 -0.27 -7.14 -22.79
N GLN A 18 0.37 -6.13 -22.22
CA GLN A 18 0.88 -4.98 -22.95
C GLN A 18 2.21 -4.51 -22.35
N GLU A 19 3.12 -4.10 -23.23
CA GLU A 19 4.45 -3.59 -22.87
C GLU A 19 4.64 -2.16 -23.36
N PHE A 20 5.34 -1.38 -22.55
CA PHE A 20 5.68 0.02 -22.81
C PHE A 20 7.18 0.23 -22.59
N LYS A 21 7.80 1.04 -23.44
CA LYS A 21 9.18 1.52 -23.29
C LYS A 21 9.19 3.03 -23.24
N ARG A 22 9.64 3.59 -22.11
CA ARG A 22 9.60 5.05 -21.86
C ARG A 22 8.23 5.67 -22.15
N GLY A 23 7.15 4.94 -21.86
CA GLY A 23 5.77 5.37 -22.08
C GLY A 23 5.22 5.12 -23.48
N ALA A 24 6.06 4.78 -24.47
CA ALA A 24 5.60 4.39 -25.79
C ALA A 24 5.14 2.93 -25.79
N VAL A 25 3.98 2.65 -26.40
CA VAL A 25 3.46 1.30 -26.62
C VAL A 25 4.43 0.53 -27.51
N VAL A 26 4.89 -0.65 -27.07
CA VAL A 26 5.78 -1.52 -27.86
C VAL A 26 4.98 -2.34 -28.86
N ALA A 27 3.81 -2.83 -28.44
CA ALA A 27 2.88 -3.61 -29.25
C ALA A 27 1.45 -3.45 -28.74
N ASP A 28 0.47 -3.74 -29.60
CA ASP A 28 -0.94 -3.77 -29.23
C ASP A 28 -1.22 -4.80 -28.13
N LEU A 29 -2.31 -4.58 -27.39
CA LEU A 29 -2.77 -5.50 -26.34
C LEU A 29 -3.01 -6.90 -26.91
N ALA A 30 -2.29 -7.89 -26.38
CA ALA A 30 -2.37 -9.28 -26.84
C ALA A 30 -2.94 -10.21 -25.76
N VAL A 31 -3.68 -11.24 -26.16
CA VAL A 31 -4.06 -12.35 -25.28
C VAL A 31 -2.91 -13.36 -25.27
N ILE A 32 -2.29 -13.57 -24.12
CA ILE A 32 -1.09 -14.42 -23.97
C ILE A 32 -1.37 -15.75 -23.26
N GLY A 33 -2.60 -15.99 -22.84
CA GLY A 33 -2.98 -17.21 -22.15
C GLY A 33 -4.39 -17.18 -21.56
N THR A 34 -4.71 -18.23 -20.80
CA THR A 34 -5.96 -18.36 -20.03
C THR A 34 -5.69 -18.28 -18.54
N THR A 35 -6.71 -17.96 -17.74
CA THR A 35 -6.60 -17.85 -16.28
C THR A 35 -7.92 -18.18 -15.61
N ASP A 36 -7.85 -18.69 -14.38
CA ASP A 36 -8.95 -18.93 -13.45
C ASP A 36 -9.08 -17.81 -12.39
N THR A 37 -8.23 -16.79 -12.46
CA THR A 37 -8.18 -15.66 -11.51
C THR A 37 -8.53 -14.33 -12.17
N THR A 38 -8.77 -13.32 -11.34
CA THR A 38 -8.99 -11.95 -11.80
C THR A 38 -8.03 -10.99 -11.11
N GLY A 39 -7.61 -9.95 -11.80
CA GLY A 39 -6.74 -8.92 -11.23
C GLY A 39 -5.84 -8.27 -12.27
N THR A 40 -4.89 -7.49 -11.78
CA THR A 40 -3.92 -6.78 -12.61
C THR A 40 -2.55 -6.86 -11.96
N THR A 41 -1.55 -7.25 -12.74
CA THR A 41 -0.13 -7.17 -12.35
C THR A 41 0.51 -6.07 -13.16
N VAL A 42 1.14 -5.12 -12.48
CA VAL A 42 1.96 -4.09 -13.10
C VAL A 42 3.40 -4.30 -12.65
N HIS A 43 4.32 -4.34 -13.60
CA HIS A 43 5.75 -4.38 -13.34
C HIS A 43 6.42 -3.22 -14.08
N PHE A 44 7.39 -2.57 -13.44
CA PHE A 44 8.09 -1.45 -14.03
C PHE A 44 9.51 -1.32 -13.49
N THR A 45 10.38 -0.75 -14.32
CA THR A 45 11.76 -0.42 -13.97
C THR A 45 11.93 1.11 -14.02
N PRO A 46 12.33 1.77 -12.92
CA PRO A 46 12.56 3.22 -12.90
C PRO A 46 13.57 3.66 -13.98
N ASP A 47 13.35 4.84 -14.58
CA ASP A 47 14.27 5.37 -15.59
C ASP A 47 15.47 6.10 -14.96
N PRO A 48 16.71 5.60 -15.09
CA PRO A 48 17.89 6.23 -14.48
C PRO A 48 18.26 7.57 -15.12
N GLU A 49 17.76 7.89 -16.32
CA GLU A 49 17.93 9.23 -16.90
C GLU A 49 17.05 10.28 -16.22
N ILE A 50 16.01 9.84 -15.51
CA ILE A 50 15.08 10.73 -14.79
C ILE A 50 15.40 10.70 -13.28
N PHE A 51 15.61 9.52 -12.72
CA PHE A 51 15.94 9.34 -11.30
C PHE A 51 17.46 9.26 -11.11
N ALA A 52 18.10 10.43 -11.01
CA ALA A 52 19.57 10.53 -10.96
C ALA A 52 20.18 10.11 -9.61
N GLU A 53 19.45 10.24 -8.50
CA GLU A 53 19.98 9.92 -7.15
C GLU A 53 19.99 8.41 -6.88
N THR A 54 18.88 7.73 -7.14
CA THR A 54 18.75 6.28 -6.95
C THR A 54 17.58 5.71 -7.76
N THR A 55 17.73 4.47 -8.21
CA THR A 55 16.64 3.64 -8.75
C THR A 55 16.38 2.41 -7.87
N GLU A 56 17.13 2.27 -6.78
CA GLU A 56 16.99 1.20 -5.80
C GLU A 56 15.86 1.53 -4.82
N PHE A 57 14.94 0.58 -4.66
CA PHE A 57 13.86 0.70 -3.69
C PHE A 57 14.34 0.36 -2.27
N ASP A 58 13.97 1.20 -1.31
CA ASP A 58 14.14 0.93 0.11
C ASP A 58 12.96 0.10 0.63
N TYR A 59 13.25 -1.14 1.03
CA TYR A 59 12.24 -2.07 1.54
C TYR A 59 11.54 -1.53 2.79
N LYS A 60 12.26 -0.90 3.72
CA LYS A 60 11.68 -0.41 4.99
C LYS A 60 10.70 0.73 4.76
N VAL A 61 11.03 1.62 3.81
CA VAL A 61 10.12 2.71 3.42
C VAL A 61 8.84 2.14 2.81
N LEU A 62 8.96 1.18 1.90
CA LEU A 62 7.81 0.54 1.27
C LEU A 62 6.97 -0.28 2.27
N ALA A 63 7.61 -1.10 3.11
CA ALA A 63 6.94 -1.92 4.11
C ALA A 63 6.14 -1.06 5.09
N LYS A 64 6.72 0.06 5.57
CA LYS A 64 6.01 1.01 6.43
C LYS A 64 4.74 1.56 5.77
N ARG A 65 4.83 2.00 4.50
CA ARG A 65 3.67 2.55 3.78
C ARG A 65 2.62 1.48 3.48
N ILE A 66 3.04 0.26 3.15
CA ILE A 66 2.13 -0.87 2.88
C ILE A 66 1.41 -1.30 4.16
N GLN A 67 2.12 -1.35 5.29
CA GLN A 67 1.52 -1.63 6.59
C GLN A 67 0.46 -0.59 6.96
N GLU A 68 0.78 0.70 6.78
CA GLU A 68 -0.18 1.80 6.98
C GLU A 68 -1.42 1.65 6.09
N LEU A 69 -1.26 1.31 4.81
CA LEU A 69 -2.38 1.03 3.91
C LEU A 69 -3.23 -0.16 4.38
N ALA A 70 -2.62 -1.19 4.95
CA ALA A 70 -3.36 -2.33 5.49
C ALA A 70 -4.18 -1.96 6.73
N PHE A 71 -3.73 -1.00 7.54
CA PHE A 71 -4.53 -0.45 8.63
C PHE A 71 -5.70 0.40 8.12
N LEU A 72 -5.46 1.25 7.12
CA LEU A 72 -6.48 2.13 6.55
C LEU A 72 -7.58 1.36 5.78
N ASN A 73 -7.28 0.14 5.31
CA ASN A 73 -8.22 -0.69 4.57
C ASN A 73 -8.55 -1.95 5.40
N ARG A 74 -9.52 -1.82 6.32
CA ARG A 74 -9.97 -2.91 7.19
C ARG A 74 -10.24 -4.20 6.39
N GLY A 75 -9.58 -5.29 6.78
CA GLY A 75 -9.73 -6.60 6.14
C GLY A 75 -8.99 -6.78 4.81
N LEU A 76 -8.25 -5.77 4.33
CA LEU A 76 -7.41 -5.91 3.15
C LEU A 76 -6.12 -6.65 3.51
N LYS A 77 -5.86 -7.76 2.82
CA LYS A 77 -4.59 -8.45 2.90
C LYS A 77 -3.60 -7.86 1.89
N ILE A 78 -2.49 -7.32 2.38
CA ILE A 78 -1.40 -6.80 1.55
C ILE A 78 -0.10 -7.50 1.92
N SER A 79 0.74 -7.81 0.95
CA SER A 79 2.06 -8.40 1.18
C SER A 79 3.14 -7.66 0.40
N ILE A 80 4.34 -7.64 0.96
CA ILE A 80 5.55 -7.12 0.31
C ILE A 80 6.63 -8.20 0.34
N THR A 81 7.37 -8.34 -0.75
CA THR A 81 8.46 -9.31 -0.88
C THR A 81 9.66 -8.66 -1.53
N ASP A 82 10.82 -8.72 -0.86
CA ASP A 82 12.10 -8.42 -1.48
C ASP A 82 12.69 -9.68 -2.11
N LYS A 83 12.97 -9.64 -3.41
CA LYS A 83 13.53 -10.78 -4.17
C LYS A 83 15.03 -10.65 -4.41
N ARG A 84 15.69 -9.58 -3.96
CA ARG A 84 17.13 -9.36 -4.15
C ARG A 84 17.95 -10.42 -3.41
N LEU A 85 19.00 -10.91 -4.05
CA LEU A 85 19.87 -11.94 -3.47
C LEU A 85 20.54 -11.42 -2.20
N GLY A 86 20.52 -12.21 -1.12
CA GLY A 86 21.07 -11.81 0.18
C GLY A 86 20.19 -10.85 1.01
N MET A 87 19.08 -10.36 0.45
CA MET A 87 18.11 -9.47 1.12
C MET A 87 16.67 -10.00 1.06
N LYS A 88 16.50 -11.30 0.78
CA LYS A 88 15.17 -11.92 0.67
C LYS A 88 14.42 -11.81 1.99
N GLN A 89 13.25 -11.19 1.95
CA GLN A 89 12.35 -11.05 3.07
C GLN A 89 10.91 -10.86 2.55
N GLU A 90 9.94 -11.24 3.37
CA GLU A 90 8.53 -11.17 3.04
C GLU A 90 7.73 -10.83 4.29
N GLU A 91 6.78 -9.90 4.15
CA GLU A 91 5.85 -9.52 5.20
C GLU A 91 4.41 -9.56 4.67
N HIS A 92 3.49 -9.97 5.55
CA HIS A 92 2.06 -9.99 5.28
C HIS A 92 1.34 -9.16 6.32
N PHE A 93 0.49 -8.25 5.84
CA PHE A 93 -0.32 -7.36 6.66
C PHE A 93 -1.79 -7.66 6.44
N HIS A 94 -2.52 -7.82 7.53
CA HIS A 94 -3.96 -8.02 7.53
C HIS A 94 -4.50 -7.56 8.89
N TYR A 95 -5.27 -6.47 8.90
CA TYR A 95 -5.76 -5.85 10.12
C TYR A 95 -7.29 -5.71 10.07
N GLU A 96 -7.98 -6.42 10.96
CA GLU A 96 -9.44 -6.36 11.10
C GLU A 96 -9.89 -5.17 11.97
N GLY A 97 -9.02 -4.66 12.85
CA GLY A 97 -9.35 -3.50 13.70
C GLY A 97 -9.31 -2.15 12.98
N GLY A 98 -8.78 -2.08 11.76
CA GLY A 98 -8.68 -0.83 10.98
C GLY A 98 -7.79 0.22 11.66
N ILE A 99 -8.19 1.49 11.62
CA ILE A 99 -7.43 2.60 12.20
C ILE A 99 -7.32 2.55 13.73
N GLY A 100 -8.19 1.81 14.43
CA GLY A 100 -8.04 1.55 15.86
C GLY A 100 -6.76 0.78 16.18
N SER A 101 -6.50 -0.30 15.44
CA SER A 101 -5.24 -1.05 15.54
C SER A 101 -4.03 -0.24 15.07
N TYR A 102 -4.23 0.76 14.20
CA TYR A 102 -3.15 1.66 13.83
C TYR A 102 -2.72 2.54 14.99
N VAL A 103 -3.67 3.08 15.76
CA VAL A 103 -3.38 3.87 16.96
C VAL A 103 -2.65 3.03 18.01
N GLU A 104 -3.06 1.76 18.22
CA GLU A 104 -2.34 0.83 19.09
C GLU A 104 -0.90 0.64 18.63
N PHE A 105 -0.70 0.40 17.32
CA PHE A 105 0.63 0.25 16.73
C PHE A 105 1.51 1.50 16.91
N LEU A 106 0.96 2.69 16.70
CA LEU A 106 1.67 3.97 16.87
C LEU A 106 2.07 4.23 18.33
N ASN A 107 1.34 3.65 19.29
CA ASN A 107 1.56 3.84 20.71
C ASN A 107 2.22 2.64 21.42
N ASP A 108 2.60 1.58 20.70
CA ASP A 108 3.22 0.35 21.25
C ASP A 108 4.40 0.59 22.20
N LYS A 109 5.14 1.68 22.00
CA LYS A 109 6.31 2.07 22.81
C LYS A 109 6.07 3.28 23.73
N LYS A 110 4.81 3.66 23.94
CA LYS A 110 4.41 4.81 24.75
C LYS A 110 3.55 4.33 25.92
N ASP A 111 3.64 5.05 27.04
CA ASP A 111 2.74 4.80 28.17
C ASP A 111 1.36 5.39 27.85
N VAL A 112 0.39 4.52 27.58
CA VAL A 112 -1.00 4.88 27.29
C VAL A 112 -1.79 5.10 28.59
N ILE A 113 -2.76 6.03 28.56
CA ILE A 113 -3.62 6.30 29.73
C ILE A 113 -4.71 5.22 29.89
N PHE A 114 -5.15 4.63 28.78
CA PHE A 114 -6.14 3.56 28.74
C PHE A 114 -5.84 2.61 27.59
N ASN A 115 -6.17 1.33 27.77
CA ASN A 115 -5.70 0.25 26.89
C ASN A 115 -6.33 0.27 25.50
N THR A 116 -7.63 0.51 25.40
CA THR A 116 -8.37 0.42 24.14
C THR A 116 -8.55 1.81 23.52
N PRO A 117 -8.05 2.08 22.30
CA PRO A 117 -8.28 3.36 21.64
C PRO A 117 -9.78 3.68 21.51
N ILE A 118 -10.10 4.96 21.59
CA ILE A 118 -11.43 5.46 21.23
C ILE A 118 -11.54 5.34 19.72
N TYR A 119 -12.66 4.79 19.26
CA TYR A 119 -12.98 4.63 17.85
C TYR A 119 -14.42 5.06 17.59
N THR A 120 -14.64 5.80 16.52
CA THR A 120 -15.97 6.15 16.03
C THR A 120 -15.94 6.35 14.52
N ASP A 121 -17.04 6.01 13.86
CA ASP A 121 -17.27 6.27 12.44
C ASP A 121 -18.64 6.94 12.24
N GLY A 122 -18.82 7.58 11.10
CA GLY A 122 -20.08 8.20 10.71
C GLY A 122 -20.07 8.68 9.27
N GLU A 123 -21.26 8.95 8.73
CA GLU A 123 -21.43 9.50 7.39
C GLU A 123 -22.37 10.71 7.46
N LEU A 124 -21.97 11.81 6.82
CA LEU A 124 -22.80 13.00 6.68
C LEU A 124 -22.65 13.56 5.26
N ASP A 125 -23.77 13.85 4.60
CA ASP A 125 -23.81 14.40 3.24
C ASP A 125 -22.97 13.60 2.22
N GLY A 126 -22.94 12.27 2.36
CA GLY A 126 -22.17 11.37 1.49
C GLY A 126 -20.66 11.34 1.77
N VAL A 127 -20.21 11.98 2.85
CA VAL A 127 -18.82 11.96 3.32
C VAL A 127 -18.73 11.03 4.52
N ALA A 128 -18.06 9.89 4.34
CA ALA A 128 -17.72 8.98 5.41
C ALA A 128 -16.47 9.47 6.16
N VAL A 129 -16.53 9.45 7.48
CA VAL A 129 -15.44 9.85 8.38
C VAL A 129 -15.24 8.75 9.42
N GLU A 130 -13.99 8.36 9.62
CA GLU A 130 -13.57 7.38 10.63
C GLU A 130 -12.51 8.06 11.51
N VAL A 131 -12.63 7.93 12.84
CA VAL A 131 -11.72 8.55 13.81
C VAL A 131 -11.30 7.52 14.84
N ALA A 132 -9.99 7.41 15.07
CA ALA A 132 -9.41 6.68 16.18
C ALA A 132 -8.42 7.57 16.95
N MET A 133 -8.43 7.49 18.28
CA MET A 133 -7.51 8.26 19.12
C MET A 133 -7.22 7.56 20.45
N GLN A 134 -6.04 7.85 21.01
CA GLN A 134 -5.65 7.34 22.32
C GLN A 134 -4.67 8.32 22.97
N TYR A 135 -4.88 8.59 24.25
CA TYR A 135 -4.00 9.46 25.02
C TYR A 135 -2.80 8.69 25.58
N THR A 136 -1.65 9.37 25.62
CA THR A 136 -0.41 8.90 26.25
C THR A 136 0.01 9.87 27.35
N THR A 137 0.95 9.47 28.21
CA THR A 137 1.55 10.34 29.23
C THR A 137 2.52 11.39 28.66
N SER A 138 2.83 11.31 27.36
CA SER A 138 3.73 12.23 26.68
C SER A 138 3.09 13.61 26.47
N TYR A 139 3.93 14.65 26.45
CA TYR A 139 3.53 16.00 26.04
C TYR A 139 3.52 16.20 24.52
N HIS A 140 3.96 15.21 23.74
CA HIS A 140 3.96 15.28 22.28
C HIS A 140 2.61 14.87 21.70
N GLU A 141 2.05 15.75 20.86
CA GLU A 141 0.87 15.47 20.06
C GLU A 141 1.28 14.85 18.71
N THR A 142 0.49 13.88 18.24
CA THR A 142 0.61 13.31 16.90
C THR A 142 -0.78 13.20 16.30
N VAL A 143 -1.06 14.01 15.28
CA VAL A 143 -2.32 13.97 14.53
C VAL A 143 -1.99 13.53 13.11
N MET A 144 -2.72 12.53 12.62
CA MET A 144 -2.62 12.03 11.26
C MET A 144 -3.99 12.11 10.61
N SER A 145 -4.06 12.66 9.40
CA SER A 145 -5.28 12.84 8.64
C SER A 145 -5.15 12.21 7.26
N PHE A 146 -6.26 11.65 6.79
CA PHE A 146 -6.31 10.94 5.52
C PHE A 146 -7.58 11.30 4.75
N ALA A 147 -7.44 11.44 3.44
CA ALA A 147 -8.55 11.54 2.51
C ALA A 147 -8.37 10.47 1.43
N ASN A 148 -9.33 9.55 1.28
CA ASN A 148 -9.26 8.45 0.31
C ASN A 148 -7.93 7.67 0.36
N ASN A 149 -7.48 7.30 1.56
CA ASN A 149 -6.20 6.62 1.85
C ASN A 149 -4.91 7.42 1.56
N ILE A 150 -5.03 8.71 1.24
CA ILE A 150 -3.90 9.61 1.03
C ILE A 150 -3.70 10.45 2.29
N HIS A 151 -2.47 10.44 2.82
CA HIS A 151 -2.10 11.29 3.95
C HIS A 151 -2.16 12.77 3.54
N THR A 152 -2.80 13.60 4.36
CA THR A 152 -2.97 15.05 4.12
C THR A 152 -2.09 15.91 5.01
#